data_AF-D2Z435-F1
#
_entry.id   AF-D2Z435-F1
#
_cell.length_a   1.000
_cell.length_b   1.000
_cell.length_c   1.000
_cell.angle_alpha   90.00
_cell.angle_beta   90.00
_cell.angle_gamma   90.00
#
_symmetry.space_group_name_H-M   'P 1'
#
loop_
_entity.id
_entity.type
_entity.pdbx_description
1 polymer ?
#
loop_
_entity_poly.entity_id
_entity_poly.type
_entity_poly.pdbx_seq_one_letter_code
_entity_poly.pdbx_strand_id
1 'polypeptide(L)'
;MNVNTRLKKMRKSRGFTLVELLIVIIIIGILAGGMLLVAGGGTDKANATKIVSDLRTLKSAALMYYADNNGWPNDVDDYSSYIDREISSDSFVVFTTSGDWIGYKGTLLDEGDVKGKLAAVAEDSGLYAGEDDKPTIPKVKYTGGEGGVWMIIR
;
A
#
# COMPACT_ATOMS: atom_id res chain seq x y z
N MET A 1 87.83 -4.55 -12.88
CA MET A 1 86.81 -3.48 -12.90
C MET A 1 85.47 -4.08 -13.30
N ASN A 2 84.50 -4.09 -12.38
CA ASN A 2 83.07 -3.78 -12.58
C ASN A 2 82.22 -4.42 -11.49
N VAL A 3 81.87 -3.61 -10.50
CA VAL A 3 80.85 -3.93 -9.49
C VAL A 3 79.55 -3.30 -9.99
N ASN A 4 78.64 -4.12 -10.51
CA ASN A 4 77.29 -3.69 -10.90
C ASN A 4 76.37 -3.73 -9.69
N THR A 5 76.30 -2.63 -8.95
CA THR A 5 75.43 -2.49 -7.77
C THR A 5 73.99 -2.27 -8.21
N ARG A 6 73.19 -3.35 -8.28
CA ARG A 6 71.73 -3.24 -8.48
C ARG A 6 71.08 -2.74 -7.17
N LEU A 7 70.77 -1.46 -7.11
CA LEU A 7 69.97 -0.86 -6.04
C LEU A 7 68.53 -1.44 -6.09
N LYS A 8 68.27 -2.45 -5.25
CA LYS A 8 66.95 -3.05 -5.07
C LYS A 8 66.07 -2.07 -4.28
N LYS A 9 65.23 -1.31 -4.98
CA LYS A 9 64.25 -0.40 -4.37
C LYS A 9 63.26 -1.21 -3.53
N MET A 10 63.36 -1.17 -2.20
CA MET A 10 62.39 -1.81 -1.31
C MET A 10 61.05 -1.10 -1.44
N ARG A 11 60.04 -1.77 -1.98
CA ARG A 11 58.65 -1.27 -1.97
C ARG A 11 58.16 -1.30 -0.53
N LYS A 12 57.88 -0.14 0.07
CA LYS A 12 57.17 -0.05 1.35
C LYS A 12 55.78 -0.66 1.16
N SER A 13 55.55 -1.84 1.74
CA SER A 13 54.22 -2.37 1.97
C SER A 13 53.54 -1.46 3.00
N ARG A 14 52.44 -0.81 2.61
CA ARG A 14 51.59 -0.09 3.55
C ARG A 14 50.54 -1.09 4.07
N GLY A 15 50.62 -1.42 5.35
CA GLY A 15 49.60 -2.21 6.04
C GLY A 15 48.40 -1.34 6.42
N PHE A 16 47.24 -1.95 6.50
CA PHE A 16 46.02 -1.32 7.03
C PHE A 16 46.18 -1.09 8.53
N THR A 17 45.79 0.08 9.03
CA THR A 17 45.78 0.35 10.47
C THR A 17 44.49 -0.22 11.09
N LEU A 18 44.59 -0.66 12.36
CA LEU A 18 43.41 -1.09 13.12
C LEU A 18 42.37 0.04 13.25
N VAL A 19 42.84 1.29 13.28
CA VAL A 19 41.98 2.48 13.39
C VAL A 19 41.18 2.70 12.11
N GLU A 20 41.78 2.49 10.94
CA GLU A 20 41.07 2.57 9.65
C GLU A 20 39.95 1.53 9.58
N LEU A 21 40.19 0.31 10.06
CA LEU A 21 39.13 -0.72 10.09
C LEU A 21 38.03 -0.39 11.12
N LEU A 22 38.41 0.14 12.28
CA LEU A 22 37.49 0.49 13.36
C LEU A 22 36.49 1.58 12.92
N ILE A 23 36.98 2.64 12.27
CA ILE A 23 36.10 3.73 11.81
C ILE A 23 35.11 3.21 10.75
N VAL A 24 35.54 2.31 9.87
CA VAL A 24 34.69 1.76 8.81
C VAL A 24 33.52 0.97 9.38
N ILE A 25 33.75 0.08 10.35
CA ILE A 25 32.65 -0.70 10.96
C ILE A 25 31.69 0.18 11.75
N ILE A 26 32.18 1.28 12.35
CA ILE A 26 31.34 2.27 13.04
C ILE A 26 30.41 2.97 12.04
N ILE A 27 30.96 3.44 10.90
CA ILE A 27 30.16 4.11 9.87
C ILE A 27 29.12 3.14 9.28
N ILE A 28 29.51 1.90 8.98
CA ILE A 28 28.58 0.88 8.48
C ILE A 28 27.49 0.60 9.52
N GLY A 29 27.83 0.51 10.82
CA GLY A 29 26.85 0.32 11.89
C GLY A 29 25.82 1.44 11.99
N ILE A 30 26.25 2.70 11.86
CA ILE A 30 25.35 3.87 11.87
C ILE A 30 24.43 3.86 10.64
N LEU A 31 25.00 3.66 9.44
CA LEU A 31 24.23 3.65 8.19
C LEU A 31 23.23 2.48 8.15
N ALA A 32 23.65 1.30 8.58
CA ALA A 32 22.78 0.12 8.67
C ALA A 32 21.66 0.32 9.70
N GLY A 33 21.97 0.93 10.86
CA GLY A 33 20.97 1.27 11.87
C GLY A 33 19.90 2.24 11.38
N GLY A 34 20.29 3.25 10.59
CA GLY A 34 19.35 4.24 10.03
C GLY A 34 18.40 3.68 8.97
N MET A 35 18.84 2.71 8.16
CA MET A 35 18.02 2.12 7.09
C MET A 35 16.78 1.37 7.62
N LEU A 36 16.86 0.76 8.81
CA LEU A 36 15.74 0.01 9.39
C LEU A 36 14.55 0.92 9.75
N LEU A 37 14.79 2.19 10.07
CA LEU A 37 13.73 3.11 10.53
C LEU A 37 12.85 3.63 9.37
N VAL A 38 13.28 3.51 8.11
CA VAL A 38 12.59 4.12 6.96
C VAL A 38 11.62 3.16 6.26
N ALA A 39 11.74 1.85 6.48
CA ALA A 39 11.03 0.85 5.68
C ALA A 39 9.52 0.69 5.99
N GLY A 40 9.02 1.18 7.12
CA GLY A 40 7.67 0.84 7.60
C GLY A 40 6.50 1.65 7.02
N GLY A 41 6.68 2.93 6.68
CA GLY A 41 5.53 3.83 6.43
C GLY A 41 5.05 3.96 4.98
N GLY A 42 5.87 3.58 4.01
CA GLY A 42 5.56 3.77 2.58
C GLY A 42 4.50 2.79 2.06
N THR A 43 4.58 1.53 2.51
CA THR A 43 3.70 0.44 2.06
C THR A 43 2.26 0.67 2.49
N ASP A 44 2.02 1.09 3.74
CA ASP A 44 0.67 1.32 4.27
C ASP A 44 -0.08 2.41 3.49
N LYS A 45 0.62 3.50 3.14
CA LYS A 45 0.05 4.57 2.32
C LYS A 45 -0.25 4.09 0.90
N ALA A 46 0.62 3.26 0.32
CA ALA A 46 0.40 2.68 -1.00
C ALA A 46 -0.83 1.74 -0.99
N ASN A 47 -0.96 0.88 0.01
CA ASN A 47 -2.09 -0.02 0.20
C ASN A 47 -3.42 0.77 0.38
N ALA A 48 -3.43 1.80 1.22
CA ALA A 48 -4.60 2.67 1.38
C ALA A 48 -4.99 3.35 0.05
N THR A 49 -4.01 3.87 -0.68
CA THR A 49 -4.25 4.49 -2.00
C THR A 49 -4.79 3.48 -3.01
N LYS A 50 -4.29 2.25 -2.98
CA LYS A 50 -4.76 1.15 -3.83
C LYS A 50 -6.23 0.85 -3.57
N ILE A 51 -6.64 0.68 -2.31
CA ILE A 51 -8.04 0.42 -1.92
C ILE A 51 -8.96 1.54 -2.44
N VAL A 52 -8.57 2.80 -2.25
CA VAL A 52 -9.35 3.94 -2.76
C VAL A 52 -9.46 3.92 -4.28
N SER A 53 -8.36 3.65 -4.98
CA SER A 53 -8.33 3.57 -6.45
C SER A 53 -9.21 2.43 -6.96
N ASP A 54 -9.18 1.28 -6.31
CA ASP A 54 -9.99 0.12 -6.65
C ASP A 54 -11.48 0.41 -6.46
N LEU A 55 -11.88 1.01 -5.33
CA LEU A 55 -13.26 1.43 -5.10
C LEU A 55 -13.77 2.44 -6.13
N ARG A 56 -12.93 3.38 -6.57
CA ARG A 56 -13.28 4.36 -7.62
C ARG A 56 -13.43 3.70 -9.00
N THR A 57 -12.57 2.73 -9.31
CA THR A 57 -12.63 1.95 -10.54
C THR A 57 -13.93 1.15 -10.58
N LEU A 58 -14.23 0.46 -9.49
CA LEU A 58 -15.46 -0.29 -9.28
C LEU A 58 -16.71 0.58 -9.37
N LYS A 59 -16.70 1.77 -8.76
CA LYS A 59 -17.77 2.75 -8.90
C LYS A 59 -17.99 3.13 -10.37
N SER A 60 -16.92 3.31 -11.14
CA SER A 60 -17.01 3.63 -12.57
C SER A 60 -17.57 2.46 -13.37
N ALA A 61 -17.16 1.22 -13.06
CA ALA A 61 -17.69 0.00 -13.65
C ALA A 61 -19.19 -0.16 -13.36
N ALA A 62 -19.64 0.16 -12.15
CA ALA A 62 -21.06 0.13 -11.79
C ALA A 62 -21.90 1.11 -12.62
N LEU A 63 -21.36 2.29 -12.92
CA LEU A 63 -22.03 3.25 -13.79
C LEU A 63 -22.12 2.76 -15.24
N MET A 64 -21.08 2.08 -15.75
CA MET A 64 -21.11 1.47 -17.07
C MET A 64 -22.10 0.31 -17.15
N TYR A 65 -22.09 -0.59 -16.15
CA TYR A 65 -23.06 -1.67 -16.04
C TYR A 65 -24.49 -1.14 -16.05
N TYR A 66 -24.76 -0.07 -15.30
CA TYR A 66 -26.07 0.57 -15.27
C TYR A 66 -26.48 1.14 -16.63
N ALA A 67 -25.54 1.74 -17.36
CA ALA A 67 -25.81 2.30 -18.69
C ALA A 67 -26.24 1.23 -19.71
N ASP A 68 -25.67 0.03 -19.62
CA ASP A 68 -25.96 -1.06 -20.56
C ASP A 68 -27.18 -1.91 -20.14
N ASN A 69 -27.34 -2.16 -18.85
CA ASN A 69 -28.32 -3.11 -18.32
C ASN A 69 -29.54 -2.44 -17.67
N ASN A 70 -29.54 -1.11 -17.57
CA ASN A 70 -30.60 -0.30 -16.96
C ASN A 70 -30.96 -0.74 -15.51
N GLY A 71 -29.96 -1.26 -14.80
CA GLY A 71 -30.07 -1.79 -13.44
C GLY A 71 -28.69 -1.81 -12.78
N TRP A 72 -28.66 -1.81 -11.45
CA TRP A 72 -27.41 -1.85 -10.71
C TRP A 72 -26.87 -3.28 -10.58
N PRO A 73 -25.54 -3.45 -10.52
CA PRO A 73 -24.90 -4.72 -10.25
C PRO A 73 -25.29 -5.20 -8.85
N ASN A 74 -25.54 -6.50 -8.70
CA ASN A 74 -25.86 -7.12 -7.41
C ASN A 74 -24.66 -7.89 -6.84
N ASP A 75 -23.71 -8.26 -7.70
CA ASP A 75 -22.48 -8.93 -7.32
C ASP A 75 -21.26 -8.20 -7.90
N VAL A 76 -20.08 -8.47 -7.36
CA VAL A 76 -18.83 -7.97 -7.93
C VAL A 76 -18.47 -8.67 -9.24
N ASP A 77 -18.96 -9.89 -9.47
CA ASP A 77 -18.74 -10.62 -10.72
C ASP A 77 -19.39 -9.95 -11.94
N ASP A 78 -20.45 -9.15 -11.71
CA ASP A 78 -21.14 -8.35 -12.73
C ASP A 78 -20.21 -7.31 -13.38
N TYR A 79 -19.09 -6.97 -12.73
CA TYR A 79 -18.11 -6.03 -13.27
C TYR A 79 -17.16 -6.64 -14.28
N SER A 80 -17.06 -7.97 -14.39
CA SER A 80 -16.03 -8.67 -15.18
C SER A 80 -15.90 -8.22 -16.64
N SER A 81 -16.98 -7.73 -17.27
CA SER A 81 -16.95 -7.17 -18.64
C SER A 81 -16.50 -5.70 -18.73
N TYR A 82 -16.41 -5.01 -17.60
CA TYR A 82 -16.15 -3.57 -17.48
C TYR A 82 -14.76 -3.25 -16.92
N ILE A 83 -14.06 -4.25 -16.39
CA ILE A 83 -12.73 -4.13 -15.81
C ILE A 83 -11.84 -5.27 -16.28
N ASP A 84 -10.56 -4.98 -16.48
CA ASP A 84 -9.57 -5.97 -16.92
C ASP A 84 -8.95 -6.74 -15.73
N ARG A 85 -9.20 -6.28 -14.50
CA ARG A 85 -8.64 -6.86 -13.29
C ARG A 85 -9.62 -7.87 -12.67
N GLU A 86 -9.09 -9.02 -12.26
CA GLU A 86 -9.83 -9.97 -11.43
C GLU A 86 -10.16 -9.37 -10.05
N ILE A 87 -11.43 -9.41 -9.68
CA ILE A 87 -11.95 -8.94 -8.39
C ILE A 87 -12.58 -10.13 -7.70
N SER A 88 -12.21 -10.36 -6.45
CA SER A 88 -12.83 -11.40 -5.62
C SER A 88 -13.88 -10.81 -4.70
N SER A 89 -15.01 -11.52 -4.55
CA SER A 89 -16.04 -11.22 -3.55
C SER A 89 -15.55 -11.39 -2.11
N ASP A 90 -14.38 -12.01 -1.94
CA ASP A 90 -13.69 -12.09 -0.65
C ASP A 90 -13.24 -10.70 -0.17
N SER A 91 -12.72 -9.88 -1.08
CA SER A 91 -12.18 -8.56 -0.78
C SER A 91 -13.14 -7.40 -1.05
N PHE A 92 -14.04 -7.54 -2.04
CA PHE A 92 -14.96 -6.48 -2.45
C PHE A 92 -16.41 -6.93 -2.35
N VAL A 93 -17.29 -6.02 -1.96
CA VAL A 93 -18.72 -6.31 -1.76
C VAL A 93 -19.55 -5.19 -2.39
N VAL A 94 -20.66 -5.56 -3.03
CA VAL A 94 -21.70 -4.62 -3.48
C VAL A 94 -22.89 -4.75 -2.55
N PHE A 95 -23.47 -3.63 -2.14
CA PHE A 95 -24.66 -3.62 -1.31
C PHE A 95 -25.68 -2.64 -1.91
N THR A 96 -26.83 -3.14 -2.36
CA THR A 96 -27.85 -2.37 -3.11
C THR A 96 -29.16 -2.17 -2.34
N THR A 97 -29.35 -2.88 -1.22
CA THR A 97 -30.64 -2.91 -0.48
C THR A 97 -30.99 -1.58 0.19
N SER A 98 -30.01 -0.81 0.66
CA SER A 98 -30.21 0.44 1.43
C SER A 98 -29.27 1.55 0.96
N GLY A 99 -29.28 1.79 -0.35
CA GLY A 99 -28.36 2.66 -1.07
C GLY A 99 -27.43 1.83 -1.95
N ASP A 100 -26.96 2.41 -3.06
CA ASP A 100 -26.04 1.75 -3.97
C ASP A 100 -24.62 1.95 -3.43
N TRP A 101 -24.05 0.92 -2.81
CA TRP A 101 -22.74 0.97 -2.15
C TRP A 101 -21.76 -0.04 -2.73
N ILE A 102 -20.49 0.34 -2.69
CA ILE A 102 -19.35 -0.55 -2.95
C ILE A 102 -18.41 -0.51 -1.75
N GLY A 103 -18.00 -1.69 -1.29
CA GLY A 103 -17.19 -1.88 -0.10
C GLY A 103 -15.92 -2.67 -0.35
N TYR A 104 -14.93 -2.46 0.51
CA TYR A 104 -13.73 -3.28 0.62
C TYR A 104 -13.62 -3.84 2.04
N LYS A 105 -13.44 -5.16 2.16
CA LYS A 105 -13.30 -5.91 3.42
C LYS A 105 -12.09 -6.85 3.43
N GLY A 106 -11.14 -6.66 2.51
CA GLY A 106 -9.98 -7.55 2.37
C GLY A 106 -8.91 -7.35 3.44
N THR A 107 -7.99 -8.32 3.53
CA THR A 107 -6.93 -8.40 4.56
C THR A 107 -5.98 -7.20 4.60
N LEU A 108 -5.88 -6.41 3.52
CA LEU A 108 -5.04 -5.21 3.48
C LEU A 108 -5.48 -4.17 4.52
N LEU A 109 -6.74 -4.21 4.97
CA LEU A 109 -7.20 -3.34 6.06
C LEU A 109 -6.46 -3.65 7.37
N ASP A 110 -6.09 -4.89 7.61
CA ASP A 110 -5.44 -5.33 8.86
C ASP A 110 -3.90 -5.28 8.78
N GLU A 111 -3.35 -4.89 7.63
CA GLU A 111 -1.91 -4.69 7.47
C GLU A 111 -1.46 -3.32 7.99
N GLY A 112 -0.53 -3.32 8.94
CA GLY A 112 0.13 -2.09 9.42
C GLY A 112 -0.85 -1.01 9.88
N ASP A 113 -0.62 0.24 9.44
CA ASP A 113 -1.48 1.40 9.72
C ASP A 113 -2.38 1.77 8.51
N VAL A 114 -2.77 0.81 7.67
CA VAL A 114 -3.62 1.09 6.49
C VAL A 114 -4.95 1.74 6.88
N LYS A 115 -5.60 1.28 7.97
CA LYS A 115 -6.84 1.89 8.49
C LYS A 115 -6.65 3.36 8.85
N GLY A 116 -5.54 3.71 9.51
CA GLY A 116 -5.22 5.10 9.85
C GLY A 116 -4.95 5.95 8.60
N LYS A 117 -4.26 5.40 7.60
CA LYS A 117 -4.05 6.11 6.31
C LYS A 117 -5.35 6.32 5.54
N LEU A 118 -6.25 5.34 5.54
CA LEU A 118 -7.58 5.46 4.93
C LEU A 118 -8.44 6.49 5.66
N ALA A 119 -8.41 6.52 6.99
CA ALA A 119 -9.11 7.53 7.79
C ALA A 119 -8.67 8.96 7.43
N ALA A 120 -7.36 9.16 7.22
CA ALA A 120 -6.83 10.47 6.84
C ALA A 120 -7.30 10.97 5.47
N VAL A 121 -7.68 10.07 4.55
CA VAL A 121 -8.17 10.42 3.20
C VAL A 121 -9.68 10.20 3.03
N ALA A 122 -10.39 9.82 4.11
CA ALA A 122 -11.78 9.41 4.04
C ALA A 122 -12.72 10.57 3.67
N GLU A 123 -12.42 11.78 4.11
CA GLU A 123 -13.22 12.96 3.79
C GLU A 123 -13.15 13.26 2.28
N ASP A 124 -11.94 13.46 1.77
CA ASP A 124 -11.67 13.78 0.36
C ASP A 124 -12.10 12.67 -0.61
N SER A 125 -12.00 11.42 -0.18
CA SER A 125 -12.33 10.27 -1.03
C SER A 125 -13.77 9.79 -0.89
N GLY A 126 -14.57 10.37 0.01
CA GLY A 126 -15.95 9.97 0.22
C GLY A 126 -16.07 8.56 0.82
N LEU A 127 -15.18 8.20 1.75
CA LEU A 127 -15.19 6.90 2.43
C LEU A 127 -16.05 6.94 3.69
N TYR A 128 -16.75 5.85 3.92
CA TYR A 128 -17.67 5.64 5.02
C TYR A 128 -17.35 4.34 5.76
N ALA A 129 -17.69 4.29 7.04
CA ALA A 129 -17.55 3.12 7.88
C ALA A 129 -18.70 2.12 7.65
N GLY A 130 -18.40 0.85 7.86
CA GLY A 130 -19.38 -0.23 7.85
C GLY A 130 -18.80 -1.48 8.48
N GLU A 131 -19.67 -2.47 8.65
CA GLU A 131 -19.24 -3.85 8.90
C GLU A 131 -18.66 -4.42 7.59
N ASP A 132 -18.18 -5.66 7.63
CA ASP A 132 -17.57 -6.31 6.46
C ASP A 132 -18.55 -6.45 5.29
N ASP A 133 -19.80 -6.84 5.58
CA ASP A 133 -20.79 -7.13 4.53
C ASP A 133 -21.81 -6.01 4.30
N LYS A 134 -21.81 -4.97 5.14
CA LYS A 134 -22.76 -3.86 5.00
C LYS A 134 -22.23 -2.51 5.51
N PRO A 135 -22.59 -1.39 4.84
CA PRO A 135 -22.26 -0.06 5.31
C PRO A 135 -23.02 0.31 6.60
N THR A 136 -22.46 1.20 7.41
CA THR A 136 -23.16 1.74 8.59
C THR A 136 -24.19 2.78 8.15
N ILE A 137 -25.42 2.61 8.63
CA ILE A 137 -26.55 3.51 8.37
C ILE A 137 -27.07 4.02 9.72
N PRO A 138 -27.09 5.34 9.99
CA PRO A 138 -26.82 6.46 9.07
C PRO A 138 -25.35 6.58 8.67
N LYS A 139 -25.07 7.28 7.56
CA LYS A 139 -23.73 7.41 6.95
C LYS A 139 -22.73 7.98 7.96
N VAL A 140 -21.74 7.19 8.37
CA VAL A 140 -20.63 7.62 9.24
C VAL A 140 -19.35 7.63 8.42
N LYS A 141 -18.55 8.70 8.51
CA LYS A 141 -17.25 8.77 7.83
C LYS A 141 -16.29 7.72 8.36
N TYR A 142 -15.44 7.17 7.50
CA TYR A 142 -14.46 6.19 7.94
C TYR A 142 -13.39 6.84 8.82
N THR A 143 -13.21 6.32 10.03
CA THR A 143 -12.24 6.83 11.01
C THR A 143 -11.21 5.78 11.44
N GLY A 144 -11.04 4.71 10.66
CA GLY A 144 -10.09 3.64 10.97
C GLY A 144 -10.62 2.60 11.97
N GLY A 145 -11.93 2.43 12.06
CA GLY A 145 -12.58 1.45 12.93
C GLY A 145 -12.49 0.00 12.41
N GLU A 146 -13.06 -0.92 13.18
CA GLU A 146 -13.26 -2.31 12.77
C GLU A 146 -14.31 -2.41 11.65
N GLY A 147 -14.15 -3.41 10.77
CA GLY A 147 -15.02 -3.63 9.61
C GLY A 147 -14.49 -3.08 8.28
N GLY A 148 -15.35 -3.13 7.27
CA GLY A 148 -15.07 -2.69 5.90
C GLY A 148 -15.12 -1.18 5.70
N VAL A 149 -14.57 -0.75 4.56
CA VAL A 149 -14.62 0.64 4.09
C VAL A 149 -15.53 0.75 2.88
N TRP A 150 -16.40 1.76 2.87
CA TRP A 150 -17.52 1.84 1.94
C TRP A 150 -17.53 3.16 1.18
N MET A 151 -17.93 3.10 -0.10
CA MET A 151 -18.13 4.24 -0.97
C MET A 151 -19.51 4.17 -1.61
N ILE A 152 -20.16 5.33 -1.72
CA ILE A 152 -21.48 5.41 -2.33
C ILE A 152 -21.34 5.56 -3.83
N ILE A 153 -22.13 4.80 -4.58
CA ILE A 153 -22.21 4.88 -6.04
C ILE A 153 -23.00 6.14 -6.43
N ARG A 154 -24.12 6.43 -5.76
CA ARG A 154 -25.01 7.59 -5.96
C ARG A 154 -25.08 8.61 -4.80
#